data_AF-D6SS08-F1
#
_entry.id   AF-D6SS08-F1
#
_cell.length_a   1.000
_cell.length_b   1.000
_cell.length_c   1.000
_cell.angle_alpha   90.00
_cell.angle_beta   90.00
_cell.angle_gamma   90.00
#
_symmetry.space_group_name_H-M   'P 1'
#
loop_
_entity.id
_entity.type
_entity.pdbx_description
1 polymer ?
#
loop_
_entity_poly.entity_id
_entity_poly.type
_entity_poly.pdbx_seq_one_letter_code
_entity_poly.pdbx_strand_id
1 'polypeptide(L)'
;MSKCNKFWGNHFSQPEIEKARTTGRILSMELELSMACNLRCIYCYAESGAPLENELRFEEITAAVDQAVELGARRIIVLGGGEPLAHPQILPVLQHIYKRGAAIDLFTNGTLITAETAEIFAELGVSPVIKMNSMNPEVQDRLAGRPGAFQDISQGFKHLQQAGYPSSGLALGVQTVICRHNLDELPEMWAWIRENSMVPYFETITLQGRARKHPDLFLEPEEIRDLFQRLSLMDKERFGFEWEPHPPVAGLTCMRHLYTCTVTVHGDVIPCPGVNIKVGNIRRDSLARILHQSRVVQDLRNIRENIKGACRDCELHPYCYGCRGMAYQYTGDYLAADPLCWKNPERI
;
A
#
# COMPACT_ATOMS: atom_id res chain seq x y z
N MET A 1 8.42 -23.74 -11.02
CA MET A 1 8.66 -22.34 -11.43
C MET A 1 7.81 -21.45 -10.54
N SER A 2 8.39 -20.93 -9.46
CA SER A 2 7.72 -20.00 -8.55
C SER A 2 7.44 -18.71 -9.33
N LYS A 3 6.18 -18.50 -9.73
CA LYS A 3 5.77 -17.28 -10.41
C LYS A 3 5.91 -16.16 -9.38
N CYS A 4 6.85 -15.24 -9.61
CA CYS A 4 6.91 -13.96 -8.91
C CYS A 4 5.46 -13.43 -8.78
N ASN A 5 5.05 -13.03 -7.57
CA ASN A 5 3.67 -12.56 -7.33
C ASN A 5 3.37 -11.46 -8.34
N LYS A 6 2.40 -11.72 -9.23
CA LYS A 6 2.21 -10.95 -10.47
C LYS A 6 1.92 -9.48 -10.21
N PHE A 7 1.33 -9.18 -9.05
CA PHE A 7 1.00 -7.85 -8.57
C PHE A 7 1.11 -7.83 -7.03
N TRP A 8 1.67 -6.76 -6.48
CA TRP A 8 1.77 -6.62 -5.02
C TRP A 8 0.39 -6.46 -4.39
N GLY A 9 0.16 -7.06 -3.22
CA GLY A 9 -1.14 -6.99 -2.55
C GLY A 9 -2.19 -8.00 -3.03
N ASN A 10 -1.83 -8.92 -3.95
CA ASN A 10 -2.68 -10.05 -4.35
C ASN A 10 -2.18 -11.40 -3.79
N HIS A 11 -1.98 -11.45 -2.46
CA HIS A 11 -1.38 -12.62 -1.80
C HIS A 11 -2.39 -13.71 -1.41
N PHE A 12 -3.68 -13.44 -1.55
CA PHE A 12 -4.76 -14.31 -1.08
C PHE A 12 -5.78 -14.54 -2.19
N SER A 13 -6.24 -15.79 -2.32
CA SER A 13 -7.27 -16.15 -3.26
C SER A 13 -8.65 -15.60 -2.86
N GLN A 14 -9.55 -15.42 -3.82
CA GLN A 14 -10.92 -14.97 -3.54
C GLN A 14 -11.65 -15.86 -2.51
N PRO A 15 -11.55 -17.20 -2.55
CA PRO A 15 -12.16 -18.05 -1.51
C PRO A 15 -11.60 -17.80 -0.10
N GLU A 16 -10.29 -17.54 0.04
CA GLU A 16 -9.70 -17.20 1.32
C GLU A 16 -10.23 -15.87 1.85
N ILE A 17 -10.31 -14.86 0.97
CA ILE A 17 -10.83 -13.53 1.30
C ILE A 17 -12.29 -13.63 1.74
N GLU A 18 -13.12 -14.35 0.98
CA GLU A 18 -14.54 -14.52 1.29
C GLU A 18 -14.76 -15.26 2.61
N LYS A 19 -13.96 -16.30 2.87
CA LYS A 19 -13.99 -17.01 4.15
C LYS A 19 -13.59 -16.09 5.31
N ALA A 20 -12.53 -15.28 5.16
CA ALA A 20 -12.10 -14.37 6.21
C ALA A 20 -13.20 -13.32 6.51
N ARG A 21 -13.75 -12.72 5.44
CA ARG A 21 -14.84 -11.74 5.50
C ARG A 21 -16.06 -12.27 6.25
N THR A 22 -16.57 -13.44 5.86
CA THR A 22 -17.79 -14.06 6.42
C THR A 22 -17.61 -14.59 7.85
N THR A 23 -16.38 -14.96 8.24
CA THR A 23 -16.07 -15.45 9.60
C THR A 23 -15.58 -14.35 10.54
N GLY A 24 -15.58 -13.09 10.09
CA GLY A 24 -15.12 -11.95 10.87
C GLY A 24 -13.59 -11.86 11.06
N ARG A 25 -12.83 -12.76 10.43
CA ARG A 25 -11.37 -12.86 10.53
C ARG A 25 -10.66 -11.85 9.62
N ILE A 26 -9.34 -11.77 9.75
CA ILE A 26 -8.46 -11.01 8.84
C ILE A 26 -7.40 -11.93 8.26
N LEU A 27 -6.85 -11.57 7.10
CA LEU A 27 -5.74 -12.28 6.45
C LEU A 27 -4.44 -11.47 6.52
N SER A 28 -4.55 -10.16 6.68
CA SER A 28 -3.42 -9.28 6.93
C SER A 28 -3.78 -8.14 7.88
N MET A 29 -2.76 -7.41 8.35
CA MET A 29 -2.91 -6.14 9.03
C MET A 29 -1.83 -5.18 8.53
N GLU A 30 -2.20 -3.91 8.34
CA GLU A 30 -1.27 -2.82 8.07
C GLU A 30 -0.87 -2.16 9.40
N LEU A 31 0.40 -1.82 9.54
CA LEU A 31 0.96 -1.28 10.77
C LEU A 31 1.72 0.00 10.48
N GLU A 32 1.33 1.07 11.17
CA GLU A 32 2.08 2.31 11.24
C GLU A 32 2.93 2.36 12.51
N LEU A 33 4.24 2.56 12.36
CA LEU A 33 5.19 2.50 13.47
C LEU A 33 5.43 3.86 14.12
N SER A 34 5.72 4.88 13.30
CA SER A 34 6.01 6.23 13.74
C SER A 34 5.79 7.19 12.58
N MET A 35 5.56 8.47 12.89
CA MET A 35 5.52 9.56 11.91
C MET A 35 6.91 10.06 11.50
N ALA A 36 7.98 9.58 12.18
CA ALA A 36 9.36 9.94 11.88
C ALA A 36 9.72 9.59 10.43
N CYS A 37 10.17 10.57 9.64
CA CYS A 37 10.58 10.36 8.26
C CYS A 37 11.75 11.28 7.87
N ASN A 38 12.76 10.70 7.22
CA ASN A 38 13.94 11.38 6.71
C ASN A 38 13.75 12.01 5.31
N LEU A 39 12.51 12.02 4.80
CA LEU A 39 12.10 12.68 3.55
C LEU A 39 10.92 13.63 3.80
N ARG A 40 10.60 14.45 2.79
CA ARG A 40 9.50 15.42 2.81
C ARG A 40 8.69 15.37 1.52
N CYS A 41 8.33 14.16 1.09
CA CYS A 41 7.67 13.95 -0.19
C CYS A 41 6.41 14.81 -0.34
N ILE A 42 6.27 15.48 -1.48
CA ILE A 42 5.18 16.44 -1.73
C ILE A 42 3.81 15.75 -1.89
N TYR A 43 3.80 14.46 -2.23
CA TYR A 43 2.60 13.62 -2.35
C TYR A 43 2.26 12.83 -1.06
N CYS A 44 2.97 13.06 0.04
CA CYS A 44 2.85 12.22 1.24
C CYS A 44 1.44 12.28 1.87
N TYR A 45 0.73 11.16 1.88
CA TYR A 45 -0.63 11.05 2.46
C TYR A 45 -0.65 11.30 3.97
N ALA A 46 0.40 10.87 4.68
CA ALA A 46 0.49 10.95 6.13
C ALA A 46 1.00 12.31 6.63
N GLU A 47 1.55 13.15 5.74
CA GLU A 47 2.26 14.38 6.14
C GLU A 47 3.40 14.11 7.15
N SER A 48 4.08 12.96 6.98
CA SER A 48 5.13 12.47 7.89
C SER A 48 6.20 13.51 8.18
N GLY A 49 6.78 13.43 9.36
CA GLY A 49 7.87 14.30 9.72
C GLY A 49 8.63 13.93 10.98
N ALA A 50 8.45 14.71 12.04
CA ALA A 50 8.98 14.33 13.36
C ALA A 50 8.09 13.23 13.96
N PRO A 51 8.64 12.38 14.85
CA PRO A 51 7.79 11.49 15.64
C PRO A 51 6.77 12.30 16.44
N LEU A 52 5.59 11.74 16.65
CA LEU A 52 4.56 12.33 17.50
C LEU A 52 4.83 12.00 18.97
N GLU A 53 4.24 12.81 19.85
CA GLU A 53 4.16 12.45 21.26
C GLU A 53 3.25 11.22 21.43
N ASN A 54 3.61 10.30 22.33
CA ASN A 54 2.77 9.15 22.69
C ASN A 54 2.43 8.21 21.51
N GLU A 55 3.38 8.02 20.59
CA GLU A 55 3.37 6.89 19.65
C GLU A 55 3.38 5.54 20.39
N LEU A 56 2.95 4.47 19.72
CA LEU A 56 2.92 3.13 20.29
C LEU A 56 4.32 2.69 20.72
N ARG A 57 4.40 2.10 21.92
CA ARG A 57 5.61 1.44 22.39
C ARG A 57 5.76 0.09 21.73
N PHE A 58 6.97 -0.46 21.76
CA PHE A 58 7.27 -1.79 21.24
C PHE A 58 6.29 -2.87 21.70
N GLU A 59 5.96 -2.90 22.99
CA GLU A 59 5.06 -3.89 23.56
C GLU A 59 3.63 -3.77 23.02
N GLU A 60 3.20 -2.55 22.70
CA GLU A 60 1.88 -2.30 22.13
C GLU A 60 1.85 -2.67 20.64
N ILE A 61 2.94 -2.42 19.93
CA ILE A 61 3.12 -2.82 18.53
C ILE A 61 3.09 -4.34 18.40
N THR A 62 3.88 -5.05 19.20
CA THR A 62 3.94 -6.52 19.16
C THR A 62 2.64 -7.16 19.64
N ALA A 63 1.96 -6.58 20.64
CA ALA A 63 0.63 -7.01 21.04
C ALA A 63 -0.43 -6.83 19.94
N ALA A 64 -0.32 -5.78 19.11
CA ALA A 64 -1.21 -5.60 17.95
C ALA A 64 -0.96 -6.69 16.90
N VAL A 65 0.31 -7.01 16.61
CA VAL A 65 0.69 -8.10 15.71
C VAL A 65 0.15 -9.44 16.22
N ASP A 66 0.27 -9.69 17.51
CA ASP A 66 -0.19 -10.91 18.15
C ASP A 66 -1.71 -11.10 17.99
N GLN A 67 -2.48 -10.05 18.30
CA GLN A 67 -3.92 -10.03 18.10
C GLN A 67 -4.32 -10.25 16.63
N ALA A 68 -3.57 -9.66 15.69
CA ALA A 68 -3.85 -9.83 14.27
C ALA A 68 -3.63 -11.28 13.81
N VAL A 69 -2.53 -11.90 14.24
CA VAL A 69 -2.20 -13.31 13.93
C VAL A 69 -3.23 -14.25 14.55
N GLU A 70 -3.68 -14.00 15.77
CA GLU A 70 -4.76 -14.76 16.43
C GLU A 70 -6.09 -14.67 15.65
N LEU A 71 -6.37 -13.51 15.04
CA LEU A 71 -7.50 -13.32 14.13
C LEU A 71 -7.30 -13.95 12.75
N GLY A 72 -6.14 -14.53 12.46
CA GLY A 72 -5.84 -15.26 11.22
C GLY A 72 -4.95 -14.50 10.23
N ALA A 73 -4.40 -13.35 10.62
CA ALA A 73 -3.44 -12.66 9.78
C ALA A 73 -2.22 -13.57 9.52
N ARG A 74 -1.90 -13.75 8.24
CA ARG A 74 -0.69 -14.47 7.78
C ARG A 74 0.34 -13.52 7.18
N ARG A 75 0.01 -12.24 7.12
CA ARG A 75 0.86 -11.18 6.56
C ARG A 75 0.70 -9.90 7.35
N ILE A 76 1.81 -9.28 7.73
CA ILE A 76 1.83 -7.93 8.29
C ILE A 76 2.47 -7.01 7.26
N ILE A 77 1.76 -5.95 6.91
CA ILE A 77 2.23 -4.90 6.01
C ILE A 77 2.73 -3.77 6.90
N VAL A 78 4.04 -3.66 7.04
CA VAL A 78 4.68 -2.54 7.72
C VAL A 78 4.66 -1.37 6.74
N LEU A 79 3.58 -0.59 6.82
CA LEU A 79 3.33 0.52 5.91
C LEU A 79 4.16 1.74 6.29
N GLY A 80 4.44 1.89 7.59
CA GLY A 80 4.98 3.13 8.13
C GLY A 80 3.87 4.14 8.35
N GLY A 81 4.14 5.40 8.11
CA GLY A 81 3.37 6.56 8.59
C GLY A 81 4.32 7.74 8.57
N GLY A 82 5.59 7.46 8.86
CA GLY A 82 6.80 7.96 8.25
C GLY A 82 7.62 6.81 7.63
N GLU A 83 8.93 6.84 7.80
CA GLU A 83 9.87 5.83 7.27
C GLU A 83 10.09 4.72 8.32
N PRO A 84 9.66 3.46 8.07
CA PRO A 84 9.86 2.37 9.01
C PRO A 84 11.32 2.17 9.43
N LEU A 85 12.29 2.32 8.53
CA LEU A 85 13.70 2.14 8.86
C LEU A 85 14.29 3.27 9.72
N ALA A 86 13.57 4.38 9.88
CA ALA A 86 13.93 5.41 10.85
C ALA A 86 13.46 5.06 12.27
N HIS A 87 12.62 4.03 12.44
CA HIS A 87 12.15 3.60 13.75
C HIS A 87 13.23 2.81 14.49
N PRO A 88 13.61 3.19 15.73
CA PRO A 88 14.74 2.58 16.44
C PRO A 88 14.55 1.09 16.74
N GLN A 89 13.30 0.60 16.76
CA GLN A 89 12.97 -0.79 17.06
C GLN A 89 12.45 -1.56 15.83
N ILE A 90 12.72 -1.08 14.61
CA ILE A 90 12.25 -1.75 13.39
C ILE A 90 12.69 -3.22 13.34
N LEU A 91 13.98 -3.53 13.54
CA LEU A 91 14.49 -4.90 13.44
C LEU A 91 13.86 -5.84 14.50
N PRO A 92 13.77 -5.46 15.79
CA PRO A 92 12.99 -6.23 16.77
C PRO A 92 11.53 -6.47 16.37
N VAL A 93 10.84 -5.49 15.77
CA VAL A 93 9.47 -5.65 15.31
C VAL A 93 9.38 -6.67 14.17
N LEU A 94 10.28 -6.58 13.18
CA LEU A 94 10.33 -7.55 12.07
C LEU A 94 10.60 -8.97 12.57
N GLN A 95 11.54 -9.13 13.51
CA GLN A 95 11.82 -10.41 14.14
C GLN A 95 10.61 -10.97 14.90
N HIS A 96 9.84 -10.12 15.58
CA HIS A 96 8.60 -10.53 16.26
C HIS A 96 7.56 -11.05 15.26
N ILE A 97 7.32 -10.33 14.17
CA ILE A 97 6.38 -10.75 13.10
C ILE A 97 6.80 -12.11 12.53
N TYR A 98 8.09 -12.27 12.23
CA TYR A 98 8.65 -13.54 11.74
C TYR A 98 8.43 -14.70 12.72
N LYS A 99 8.71 -14.50 14.02
CA LYS A 99 8.49 -15.51 15.07
C LYS A 99 7.02 -15.91 15.23
N ARG A 100 6.09 -15.00 14.94
CA ARG A 100 4.65 -15.29 14.90
C ARG A 100 4.20 -16.03 13.64
N GLY A 101 5.11 -16.31 12.71
CA GLY A 101 4.84 -17.07 11.48
C GLY A 101 4.12 -16.27 10.40
N ALA A 102 4.07 -14.93 10.53
CA ALA A 102 3.48 -14.06 9.52
C ALA A 102 4.56 -13.58 8.54
N ALA A 103 4.20 -13.52 7.26
CA ALA A 103 5.06 -12.94 6.24
C ALA A 103 5.06 -11.40 6.34
N ILE A 104 6.14 -10.76 5.89
CA ILE A 104 6.37 -9.33 6.10
C ILE A 104 6.43 -8.63 4.75
N ASP A 105 5.58 -7.64 4.56
CA ASP A 105 5.75 -6.64 3.50
C ASP A 105 6.25 -5.35 4.16
N LEU A 106 7.36 -4.79 3.68
CA LEU A 106 7.94 -3.56 4.23
C LEU A 106 7.91 -2.46 3.19
N PHE A 107 7.01 -1.48 3.35
CA PHE A 107 7.01 -0.28 2.53
C PHE A 107 8.04 0.70 3.08
N THR A 108 9.02 1.08 2.26
CA THR A 108 10.12 1.95 2.68
C THR A 108 10.52 2.87 1.54
N ASN A 109 11.03 4.06 1.87
CA ASN A 109 11.66 4.93 0.91
C ASN A 109 13.03 4.42 0.44
N GLY A 110 13.58 3.35 1.03
CA GLY A 110 14.81 2.69 0.58
C GLY A 110 16.11 3.41 0.91
N THR A 111 16.07 4.69 1.32
CA THR A 111 17.28 5.51 1.51
C THR A 111 18.13 5.10 2.71
N LEU A 112 17.56 4.33 3.64
CA LEU A 112 18.23 3.87 4.87
C LEU A 112 18.63 2.38 4.80
N ILE A 113 18.45 1.73 3.65
CA ILE A 113 18.84 0.33 3.50
C ILE A 113 20.36 0.25 3.39
N THR A 114 20.98 -0.41 4.37
CA THR A 114 22.40 -0.80 4.38
C THR A 114 22.56 -2.25 3.95
N ALA A 115 23.80 -2.66 3.63
CA ALA A 115 24.13 -4.07 3.35
C ALA A 115 23.69 -5.00 4.50
N GLU A 116 23.98 -4.61 5.75
CA GLU A 116 23.57 -5.35 6.95
C GLU A 116 22.04 -5.49 7.05
N THR A 117 21.28 -4.41 6.87
CA THR A 117 19.81 -4.50 6.92
C THR A 117 19.24 -5.35 5.78
N ALA A 118 19.87 -5.34 4.60
CA ALA A 118 19.45 -6.16 3.47
C ALA A 118 19.68 -7.66 3.71
N GLU A 119 20.79 -8.03 4.34
CA GLU A 119 21.05 -9.41 4.78
C GLU A 119 20.01 -9.87 5.81
N ILE A 120 19.71 -9.04 6.83
CA ILE A 120 18.68 -9.34 7.83
C ILE A 120 17.30 -9.49 7.17
N PHE A 121 16.97 -8.68 6.17
CA PHE A 121 15.72 -8.80 5.43
C PHE A 121 15.62 -10.15 4.71
N ALA A 122 16.71 -10.59 4.06
CA ALA A 122 16.75 -11.88 3.39
C ALA A 122 16.57 -13.05 4.37
N GLU A 123 17.23 -13.00 5.53
CA GLU A 123 17.10 -14.01 6.60
C GLU A 123 15.68 -14.11 7.14
N LEU A 124 15.00 -12.97 7.33
CA LEU A 124 13.63 -12.91 7.84
C LEU A 124 12.56 -13.12 6.75
N GLY A 125 12.95 -13.25 5.49
CA GLY A 125 12.01 -13.35 4.36
C GLY A 125 11.15 -12.09 4.19
N VAL A 126 11.70 -10.92 4.54
CA VAL A 126 11.03 -9.63 4.32
C VAL A 126 10.87 -9.41 2.83
N SER A 127 9.73 -8.86 2.43
CA SER A 127 9.43 -8.49 1.06
C SER A 127 9.39 -6.95 0.97
N PRO A 128 10.53 -6.28 0.64
CA PRO A 128 10.58 -4.82 0.57
C PRO A 128 9.79 -4.29 -0.62
N VAL A 129 9.11 -3.17 -0.43
CA VAL A 129 8.47 -2.37 -1.49
C VAL A 129 9.08 -0.98 -1.44
N ILE A 130 9.97 -0.70 -2.38
CA ILE A 130 10.74 0.54 -2.41
C ILE A 130 9.96 1.65 -3.10
N LYS A 131 9.79 2.79 -2.43
CA LYS A 131 9.18 3.99 -3.03
C LYS A 131 10.16 4.66 -3.99
N MET A 132 9.94 4.47 -5.29
CA MET A 132 10.67 5.14 -6.36
C MET A 132 9.65 5.59 -7.40
N ASN A 133 9.53 6.89 -7.62
CA ASN A 133 8.52 7.45 -8.52
C ASN A 133 9.07 7.82 -9.89
N SER A 134 10.39 7.86 -10.07
CA SER A 134 11.03 8.27 -11.31
C SER A 134 12.39 7.61 -11.50
N MET A 135 12.76 7.34 -12.75
CA MET A 135 14.12 6.96 -13.14
C MET A 135 15.01 8.18 -13.39
N ASN A 136 14.42 9.38 -13.45
CA ASN A 136 15.13 10.65 -13.53
C ASN A 136 15.48 11.17 -12.11
N PRO A 137 16.77 11.40 -11.80
CA PRO A 137 17.19 11.88 -10.48
C PRO A 137 16.53 13.19 -10.03
N GLU A 138 16.38 14.16 -10.93
CA GLU A 138 15.81 15.46 -10.59
C GLU A 138 14.32 15.36 -10.25
N VAL A 139 13.58 14.56 -11.03
CA VAL A 139 12.15 14.31 -10.78
C VAL A 139 11.97 13.53 -9.49
N GLN A 140 12.77 12.48 -9.26
CA GLN A 140 12.71 11.69 -8.03
C GLN A 140 13.02 12.54 -6.79
N ASP A 141 14.10 13.33 -6.82
CA ASP A 141 14.51 14.18 -5.70
C ASP A 141 13.47 15.26 -5.40
N ARG A 142 12.90 15.87 -6.44
CA ARG A 142 11.80 16.83 -6.30
C ARG A 142 10.58 16.19 -5.65
N LEU A 143 10.16 15.02 -6.13
CA LEU A 143 9.00 14.30 -5.60
C LEU A 143 9.25 13.85 -4.14
N ALA A 144 10.48 13.44 -3.80
CA ALA A 144 10.91 13.05 -2.47
C ALA A 144 11.13 14.23 -1.50
N GLY A 145 11.28 15.45 -2.02
CA GLY A 145 11.54 16.66 -1.25
C GLY A 145 12.95 16.69 -0.64
N ARG A 146 13.92 15.99 -1.24
CA ARG A 146 15.32 15.95 -0.78
C ARG A 146 16.28 15.68 -1.95
N PRO A 147 17.23 16.59 -2.23
CA PRO A 147 18.34 16.30 -3.14
C PRO A 147 19.16 15.08 -2.68
N GLY A 148 19.57 14.23 -3.62
CA GLY A 148 20.29 12.97 -3.37
C GLY A 148 19.41 11.78 -3.01
N ALA A 149 18.08 11.93 -2.92
CA ALA A 149 17.18 10.82 -2.60
C ALA A 149 17.26 9.70 -3.64
N PHE A 150 17.34 10.03 -4.93
CA PHE A 150 17.53 9.06 -6.00
C PHE A 150 18.79 8.22 -5.82
N GLN A 151 19.90 8.86 -5.45
CA GLN A 151 21.18 8.18 -5.25
C GLN A 151 21.11 7.20 -4.06
N ASP A 152 20.53 7.63 -2.94
CA ASP A 152 20.38 6.78 -1.75
C ASP A 152 19.41 5.61 -2.01
N ILE A 153 18.30 5.85 -2.72
CA ILE A 153 17.38 4.79 -3.17
C ILE A 153 18.11 3.77 -4.06
N SER A 154 18.88 4.26 -5.03
CA SER A 154 19.66 3.41 -5.93
C SER A 154 20.68 2.56 -5.17
N GLN A 155 21.29 3.12 -4.12
CA GLN A 155 22.20 2.38 -3.25
C GLN A 155 21.45 1.32 -2.43
N GLY A 156 20.25 1.62 -1.92
CA GLY A 156 19.39 0.65 -1.25
C GLY A 156 19.03 -0.53 -2.14
N PHE A 157 18.70 -0.29 -3.42
CA PHE A 157 18.50 -1.35 -4.40
C PHE A 157 19.73 -2.24 -4.58
N LYS A 158 20.93 -1.64 -4.68
CA LYS A 158 22.18 -2.40 -4.81
C LYS A 158 22.42 -3.31 -3.60
N HIS A 159 22.19 -2.82 -2.38
CA HIS A 159 22.32 -3.63 -1.17
C HIS A 159 21.36 -4.82 -1.18
N LEU A 160 20.09 -4.61 -1.56
CA LEU A 160 19.11 -5.69 -1.71
C LEU A 160 19.52 -6.71 -2.78
N GLN A 161 20.03 -6.25 -3.92
CA GLN A 161 20.52 -7.12 -4.99
C GLN A 161 21.71 -7.97 -4.52
N GLN A 162 22.65 -7.38 -3.79
CA GLN A 162 23.79 -8.10 -3.19
C GLN A 162 23.34 -9.13 -2.15
N ALA A 163 22.25 -8.86 -1.42
CA ALA A 163 21.62 -9.80 -0.49
C ALA A 163 20.74 -10.87 -1.17
N GLY A 164 20.61 -10.86 -2.50
CA GLY A 164 19.92 -11.89 -3.27
C GLY A 164 18.47 -11.56 -3.67
N TYR A 165 18.06 -10.30 -3.61
CA TYR A 165 16.77 -9.85 -4.15
C TYR A 165 16.84 -9.44 -5.63
N PRO A 166 15.77 -9.61 -6.41
CA PRO A 166 14.67 -10.55 -6.18
C PRO A 166 15.12 -12.00 -6.49
N SER A 167 14.60 -12.96 -5.73
CA SER A 167 14.79 -14.38 -6.02
C SER A 167 13.63 -15.23 -5.49
N SER A 168 13.68 -16.54 -5.66
CA SER A 168 12.61 -17.44 -5.19
C SER A 168 12.48 -17.37 -3.67
N GLY A 169 11.42 -16.75 -3.17
CA GLY A 169 11.16 -16.54 -1.74
C GLY A 169 11.53 -15.14 -1.22
N LEU A 170 12.25 -14.34 -2.03
CA LEU A 170 12.65 -12.97 -1.72
C LEU A 170 12.07 -12.02 -2.76
N ALA A 171 10.84 -11.57 -2.52
CA ALA A 171 10.17 -10.64 -3.42
C ALA A 171 10.68 -9.20 -3.20
N LEU A 172 10.84 -8.47 -4.30
CA LEU A 172 11.18 -7.04 -4.29
C LEU A 172 10.16 -6.28 -5.11
N GLY A 173 9.47 -5.33 -4.47
CA GLY A 173 8.49 -4.45 -5.07
C GLY A 173 9.04 -3.06 -5.32
N VAL A 174 8.50 -2.38 -6.34
CA VAL A 174 8.74 -0.97 -6.59
C VAL A 174 7.40 -0.26 -6.63
N GLN A 175 7.21 0.69 -5.71
CA GLN A 175 5.99 1.49 -5.60
C GLN A 175 6.19 2.87 -6.20
N THR A 176 5.22 3.28 -7.02
CA THR A 176 5.17 4.59 -7.65
C THR A 176 3.82 5.24 -7.35
N VAL A 177 3.82 6.51 -6.95
CA VAL A 177 2.62 7.33 -7.15
C VAL A 177 2.62 7.89 -8.56
N ILE A 178 1.51 7.73 -9.26
CA ILE A 178 1.31 8.23 -10.61
C ILE A 178 0.96 9.72 -10.50
N CYS A 179 1.70 10.57 -11.20
CA CYS A 179 1.49 12.01 -11.17
C CYS A 179 1.92 12.71 -12.47
N ARG A 180 1.57 13.99 -12.61
CA ARG A 180 1.94 14.84 -13.74
C ARG A 180 3.43 14.82 -14.08
N HIS A 181 4.30 14.77 -13.07
CA HIS A 181 5.75 14.90 -13.26
C HIS A 181 6.44 13.62 -13.76
N ASN A 182 5.82 12.45 -13.63
CA ASN A 182 6.44 11.17 -14.03
C ASN A 182 5.65 10.41 -15.11
N LEU A 183 4.47 10.89 -15.52
CA LEU A 183 3.54 10.16 -16.38
C LEU A 183 4.20 9.55 -17.64
N ASP A 184 5.03 10.33 -18.33
CA ASP A 184 5.63 9.94 -19.60
C ASP A 184 6.61 8.76 -19.49
N GLU A 185 7.33 8.63 -18.38
CA GLU A 185 8.34 7.58 -18.16
C GLU A 185 7.75 6.30 -17.53
N LEU A 186 6.53 6.34 -16.99
CA LEU A 186 5.95 5.21 -16.26
C LEU A 186 5.88 3.90 -17.06
N PRO A 187 5.57 3.90 -18.37
CA PRO A 187 5.60 2.67 -19.17
C PRO A 187 6.99 2.04 -19.27
N GLU A 188 8.04 2.85 -19.37
CA GLU A 188 9.43 2.36 -19.40
C GLU A 188 9.86 1.86 -18.02
N MET A 189 9.49 2.59 -16.96
CA MET A 189 9.73 2.17 -15.58
C MET A 189 9.03 0.85 -15.26
N TRP A 190 7.78 0.67 -15.68
CA TRP A 190 7.05 -0.58 -15.52
C TRP A 190 7.75 -1.75 -16.20
N ALA A 191 8.19 -1.56 -17.46
CA ALA A 191 8.95 -2.56 -18.19
C ALA A 191 10.26 -2.92 -17.47
N TRP A 192 11.02 -1.90 -17.04
CA TRP A 192 12.28 -2.10 -16.31
C TRP A 192 12.07 -2.91 -15.01
N ILE A 193 11.02 -2.62 -14.24
CA ILE A 193 10.67 -3.37 -13.03
C ILE A 193 10.43 -4.85 -13.38
N ARG A 194 9.62 -5.12 -14.41
CA ARG A 194 9.30 -6.48 -14.87
C ARG A 194 10.54 -7.24 -15.35
N GLU A 195 11.37 -6.60 -16.16
CA GLU A 195 12.60 -7.19 -16.72
C GLU A 195 13.61 -7.57 -15.64
N ASN A 196 13.65 -6.81 -14.54
CA ASN A 196 14.48 -7.10 -13.38
C ASN A 196 13.81 -8.06 -12.38
N SER A 197 12.73 -8.75 -12.78
CA SER A 197 11.97 -9.70 -11.95
C SER A 197 11.40 -9.11 -10.65
N MET A 198 11.26 -7.79 -10.59
CA MET A 198 10.62 -7.06 -9.50
C MET A 198 9.11 -6.93 -9.75
N VAL A 199 8.37 -6.51 -8.72
CA VAL A 199 6.92 -6.38 -8.77
C VAL A 199 6.50 -4.91 -8.79
N PRO A 200 5.82 -4.42 -9.84
CA PRO A 200 5.35 -3.04 -9.88
C PRO A 200 4.12 -2.84 -8.99
N TYR A 201 4.05 -1.70 -8.30
CA TYR A 201 2.89 -1.25 -7.52
C TYR A 201 2.63 0.24 -7.80
N PHE A 202 1.92 0.51 -8.90
CA PHE A 202 1.65 1.87 -9.38
C PHE A 202 0.25 2.29 -8.98
N GLU A 203 0.14 3.34 -8.17
CA GLU A 203 -1.13 3.80 -7.59
C GLU A 203 -1.39 5.27 -7.87
N THR A 204 -2.67 5.62 -7.96
CA THR A 204 -3.12 7.01 -8.05
C THR A 204 -2.96 7.73 -6.70
N ILE A 205 -2.72 9.04 -6.74
CA ILE A 205 -2.58 9.86 -5.53
C ILE A 205 -3.94 10.00 -4.83
N THR A 206 -3.96 9.74 -3.52
CA THR A 206 -5.11 10.10 -2.68
C THR A 206 -4.99 11.53 -2.17
N LEU A 207 -6.10 12.28 -2.18
CA LEU A 207 -6.15 13.69 -1.75
C LEU A 207 -6.01 13.84 -0.21
N GLN A 208 -4.81 13.56 0.31
CA GLN A 208 -4.48 13.53 1.73
C GLN A 208 -3.13 14.18 2.03
N GLY A 209 -2.92 14.56 3.29
CA GLY A 209 -1.66 15.10 3.78
C GLY A 209 -1.09 16.22 2.90
N ARG A 210 0.19 16.10 2.55
CA ARG A 210 0.89 17.09 1.72
C ARG A 210 0.35 17.13 0.29
N ALA A 211 -0.21 16.05 -0.25
CA ALA A 211 -0.72 16.03 -1.62
C ALA A 211 -1.81 17.10 -1.85
N ARG A 212 -2.58 17.47 -0.80
CA ARG A 212 -3.58 18.55 -0.86
C ARG A 212 -2.99 19.93 -1.20
N LYS A 213 -1.70 20.13 -0.94
CA LYS A 213 -0.98 21.39 -1.20
C LYS A 213 -0.37 21.42 -2.61
N HIS A 214 -0.50 20.34 -3.36
CA HIS A 214 0.14 20.14 -4.66
C HIS A 214 -0.86 19.65 -5.72
N PRO A 215 -1.85 20.50 -6.10
CA PRO A 215 -2.82 20.16 -7.14
C PRO A 215 -2.16 19.91 -8.50
N ASP A 216 -0.96 20.44 -8.72
CA ASP A 216 -0.14 20.24 -9.93
C ASP A 216 0.26 18.77 -10.17
N LEU A 217 0.18 17.91 -9.15
CA LEU A 217 0.51 16.49 -9.27
C LEU A 217 -0.60 15.65 -9.90
N PHE A 218 -1.85 16.09 -9.80
CA PHE A 218 -3.00 15.28 -10.17
C PHE A 218 -3.15 15.18 -11.70
N LEU A 219 -3.75 14.07 -12.11
CA LEU A 219 -4.01 13.75 -13.51
C LEU A 219 -5.50 13.62 -13.73
N GLU A 220 -5.92 13.89 -14.95
CA GLU A 220 -7.29 13.65 -15.36
C GLU A 220 -7.56 12.13 -15.45
N PRO A 221 -8.79 11.67 -15.18
CA PRO A 221 -9.15 10.25 -15.25
C PRO A 221 -8.82 9.58 -16.59
N GLU A 222 -8.92 10.32 -17.69
CA GLU A 222 -8.57 9.87 -19.04
C GLU A 222 -7.07 9.56 -19.18
N GLU A 223 -6.20 10.35 -18.52
CA GLU A 223 -4.76 10.12 -18.54
C GLU A 223 -4.37 8.85 -17.77
N ILE A 224 -5.04 8.60 -16.62
CA ILE A 224 -4.86 7.35 -15.88
C ILE A 224 -5.37 6.17 -16.70
N ARG A 225 -6.53 6.30 -17.35
CA ARG A 225 -7.10 5.27 -18.22
C ARG A 225 -6.11 4.89 -19.33
N ASP A 226 -5.59 5.88 -20.04
CA ASP A 226 -4.70 5.68 -21.18
C ASP A 226 -3.37 5.05 -20.72
N LEU A 227 -2.82 5.48 -19.58
CA LEU A 227 -1.69 4.82 -18.94
C LEU A 227 -2.01 3.34 -18.62
N PHE A 228 -3.13 3.06 -17.95
CA PHE A 228 -3.44 1.69 -17.51
C PHE A 228 -3.70 0.76 -18.69
N GLN A 229 -4.33 1.25 -19.76
CA GLN A 229 -4.49 0.51 -21.01
C GLN A 229 -3.13 0.19 -21.64
N ARG A 230 -2.22 1.16 -21.69
CA ARG A 230 -0.86 0.95 -22.20
C ARG A 230 -0.08 -0.07 -21.36
N LEU A 231 -0.15 0.03 -20.04
CA LEU A 231 0.51 -0.92 -19.13
C LEU A 231 -0.08 -2.33 -19.25
N SER A 232 -1.41 -2.47 -19.35
CA SER A 232 -2.08 -3.76 -19.51
C SER A 232 -1.73 -4.44 -20.83
N LEU A 233 -1.74 -3.68 -21.94
CA LEU A 233 -1.31 -4.19 -23.24
C LEU A 233 0.15 -4.66 -23.20
N MET A 234 1.03 -3.85 -22.60
CA MET A 234 2.44 -4.17 -22.45
C MET A 234 2.65 -5.45 -21.63
N ASP A 235 1.96 -5.58 -20.50
CA ASP A 235 2.01 -6.77 -19.65
C ASP A 235 1.55 -8.02 -20.39
N LYS A 236 0.49 -7.91 -21.20
CA LYS A 236 -0.03 -9.00 -22.02
C LYS A 236 0.97 -9.44 -23.09
N GLU A 237 1.50 -8.50 -23.86
CA GLU A 237 2.33 -8.78 -25.03
C GLU A 237 3.76 -9.19 -24.67
N ARG A 238 4.36 -8.58 -23.64
CA ARG A 238 5.78 -8.80 -23.29
C ARG A 238 5.99 -9.76 -22.13
N PHE A 239 5.06 -9.79 -21.17
CA PHE A 239 5.25 -10.48 -19.90
C PHE A 239 4.21 -11.58 -19.62
N GLY A 240 3.20 -11.74 -20.51
CA GLY A 240 2.16 -12.76 -20.39
C GLY A 240 1.19 -12.54 -19.22
N PHE A 241 1.03 -11.29 -18.76
CA PHE A 241 0.11 -10.93 -17.70
C PHE A 241 -1.12 -10.23 -18.28
N GLU A 242 -2.30 -10.76 -17.97
CA GLU A 242 -3.57 -10.17 -18.39
C GLU A 242 -4.32 -9.61 -17.18
N TRP A 243 -4.81 -8.38 -17.30
CA TRP A 243 -5.59 -7.71 -16.28
C TRP A 243 -6.46 -6.62 -16.90
N GLU A 244 -7.66 -6.44 -16.36
CA GLU A 244 -8.60 -5.40 -16.78
C GLU A 244 -8.17 -4.03 -16.20
N PRO A 245 -8.02 -2.98 -17.02
CA PRO A 245 -7.72 -1.63 -16.55
C PRO A 245 -8.85 -1.02 -15.71
N HIS A 246 -8.59 -0.74 -14.43
CA HIS A 246 -9.44 0.07 -13.56
C HIS A 246 -8.63 0.72 -12.43
N PRO A 247 -9.02 1.91 -11.94
CA PRO A 247 -8.36 2.56 -10.82
C PRO A 247 -8.66 1.84 -9.48
N PRO A 248 -7.89 2.09 -8.41
CA PRO A 248 -6.83 3.10 -8.29
C PRO A 248 -5.40 2.58 -8.50
N VAL A 249 -5.20 1.26 -8.67
CA VAL A 249 -3.88 0.62 -8.79
C VAL A 249 -3.78 -0.16 -10.08
N ALA A 250 -2.70 0.02 -10.83
CA ALA A 250 -2.46 -0.73 -12.07
C ALA A 250 -2.29 -2.23 -11.76
N GLY A 251 -2.99 -3.09 -12.49
CA GLY A 251 -2.86 -4.54 -12.38
C GLY A 251 -3.57 -5.21 -11.19
N LEU A 252 -4.23 -4.43 -10.32
CA LEU A 252 -4.80 -4.93 -9.09
C LEU A 252 -6.16 -4.30 -8.79
N THR A 253 -7.17 -5.14 -8.55
CA THR A 253 -8.32 -4.73 -7.75
C THR A 253 -7.93 -4.79 -6.28
N CYS A 254 -7.84 -3.63 -5.61
CA CYS A 254 -7.72 -3.62 -4.16
C CYS A 254 -8.87 -4.45 -3.56
N MET A 255 -8.63 -5.26 -2.53
CA MET A 255 -9.66 -6.01 -1.79
C MET A 255 -9.44 -5.91 -0.28
N ARG A 256 -8.53 -5.03 0.12
CA ARG A 256 -7.97 -4.95 1.47
C ARG A 256 -9.04 -4.78 2.54
N HIS A 257 -10.03 -3.91 2.31
CA HIS A 257 -11.11 -3.65 3.25
C HIS A 257 -11.96 -4.89 3.64
N LEU A 258 -11.87 -6.00 2.86
CA LEU A 258 -12.55 -7.26 3.18
C LEU A 258 -11.83 -8.07 4.27
N TYR A 259 -10.50 -7.95 4.38
CA TYR A 259 -9.67 -8.86 5.16
C TYR A 259 -8.49 -8.21 5.89
N THR A 260 -8.35 -6.88 5.84
CA THR A 260 -7.30 -6.12 6.53
C THR A 260 -7.88 -4.95 7.31
N CYS A 261 -7.04 -4.34 8.14
CA CYS A 261 -7.22 -3.03 8.73
C CYS A 261 -5.84 -2.40 8.93
N THR A 262 -5.80 -1.12 9.29
CA THR A 262 -4.56 -0.42 9.65
C THR A 262 -4.60 -0.06 11.12
N VAL A 263 -3.53 -0.38 11.85
CA VAL A 263 -3.26 0.15 13.19
C VAL A 263 -2.28 1.30 13.04
N THR A 264 -2.74 2.50 13.40
CA THR A 264 -1.96 3.74 13.28
C THR A 264 -0.90 3.88 14.39
N VAL A 265 -0.05 4.90 14.29
CA VAL A 265 1.02 5.19 15.26
C VAL A 265 0.53 5.44 16.70
N HIS A 266 -0.76 5.74 16.91
CA HIS A 266 -1.37 5.92 18.23
C HIS A 266 -2.25 4.73 18.67
N GLY A 267 -2.29 3.67 17.87
CA GLY A 267 -3.12 2.50 18.10
C GLY A 267 -4.57 2.64 17.63
N ASP A 268 -4.93 3.73 16.95
CA ASP A 268 -6.24 3.83 16.32
C ASP A 268 -6.33 2.80 15.20
N VAL A 269 -7.45 2.08 15.15
CA VAL A 269 -7.77 1.14 14.07
C VAL A 269 -8.58 1.89 13.03
N ILE A 270 -8.17 1.82 11.76
CA ILE A 270 -8.88 2.36 10.61
C ILE A 270 -9.04 1.27 9.53
N PRO A 271 -10.06 1.34 8.65
CA PRO A 271 -10.23 0.36 7.57
C PRO A 271 -9.05 0.29 6.58
N CYS A 272 -8.52 1.45 6.19
CA CYS A 272 -7.31 1.60 5.39
C CYS A 272 -6.83 3.06 5.47
N PRO A 273 -5.61 3.41 5.01
CA PRO A 273 -5.10 4.78 5.07
C PRO A 273 -5.92 5.79 4.25
N GLY A 274 -6.67 5.30 3.25
CA GLY A 274 -7.60 6.11 2.46
C GLY A 274 -8.91 6.45 3.19
N VAL A 275 -9.43 5.51 3.97
CA VAL A 275 -10.64 5.69 4.79
C VAL A 275 -10.19 5.85 6.24
N ASN A 276 -9.63 7.01 6.56
CA ASN A 276 -9.00 7.28 7.86
C ASN A 276 -10.01 7.56 9.00
N ILE A 277 -11.17 6.91 8.96
CA ILE A 277 -12.17 6.94 10.03
C ILE A 277 -11.70 6.02 11.15
N LYS A 278 -11.49 6.59 12.34
CA LYS A 278 -11.14 5.85 13.56
C LYS A 278 -12.33 5.00 14.00
N VAL A 279 -12.15 3.68 14.00
CA VAL A 279 -13.21 2.72 14.38
C VAL A 279 -13.01 2.12 15.77
N GLY A 280 -11.86 2.39 16.40
CA GLY A 280 -11.52 1.96 17.75
C GLY A 280 -10.04 2.21 18.04
N ASN A 281 -9.57 1.83 19.23
CA ASN A 281 -8.16 1.95 19.60
C ASN A 281 -7.71 0.73 20.42
N ILE A 282 -6.57 0.12 20.04
CA ILE A 282 -6.06 -1.12 20.64
C ILE A 282 -5.63 -0.98 22.11
N ARG A 283 -5.46 0.25 22.61
CA ARG A 283 -5.18 0.52 24.04
C ARG A 283 -6.43 0.35 24.91
N ARG A 284 -7.62 0.31 24.30
CA ARG A 284 -8.92 0.28 25.02
C ARG A 284 -9.68 -1.01 24.81
N ASP A 285 -9.70 -1.51 23.59
CA ASP A 285 -10.45 -2.71 23.19
C ASP A 285 -9.56 -3.66 22.38
N SER A 286 -9.92 -4.95 22.36
CA SER A 286 -9.24 -5.91 21.50
C SER A 286 -9.54 -5.62 20.02
N LEU A 287 -8.57 -5.89 19.14
CA LEU A 287 -8.70 -5.72 17.70
C LEU A 287 -9.94 -6.48 17.16
N ALA A 288 -10.18 -7.68 17.69
CA ALA A 288 -11.33 -8.51 17.34
C ALA A 288 -12.66 -7.79 17.58
N ARG A 289 -12.80 -7.19 18.78
CA ARG A 289 -14.00 -6.47 19.19
C ARG A 289 -14.20 -5.22 18.34
N ILE A 290 -13.13 -4.45 18.10
CA ILE A 290 -13.16 -3.23 17.28
C ILE A 290 -13.68 -3.54 15.87
N LEU A 291 -13.11 -4.55 15.21
CA LEU A 291 -13.50 -4.94 13.84
C LEU A 291 -14.93 -5.48 13.79
N HIS A 292 -15.34 -6.27 14.78
CA HIS A 292 -16.69 -6.84 14.82
C HIS A 292 -17.77 -5.77 15.04
N GLN A 293 -17.54 -4.82 15.95
CA GLN A 293 -18.56 -3.84 16.35
C GLN A 293 -18.63 -2.60 15.45
N SER A 294 -17.60 -2.34 14.65
CA SER A 294 -17.55 -1.16 13.80
C SER A 294 -18.53 -1.22 12.63
N ARG A 295 -19.50 -0.30 12.59
CA ARG A 295 -20.42 -0.13 11.46
C ARG A 295 -19.67 0.12 10.14
N VAL A 296 -18.63 0.95 10.15
CA VAL A 296 -17.82 1.27 8.96
C VAL A 296 -17.15 0.02 8.41
N VAL A 297 -16.59 -0.83 9.29
CA VAL A 297 -15.97 -2.09 8.87
C VAL A 297 -17.01 -3.04 8.29
N GLN A 298 -18.20 -3.15 8.91
CA GLN A 298 -19.28 -4.00 8.38
C GLN A 298 -19.80 -3.50 7.04
N ASP A 299 -19.95 -2.18 6.87
CA ASP A 299 -20.40 -1.58 5.62
C ASP A 299 -19.42 -1.90 4.47
N LEU A 300 -18.12 -1.69 4.73
CA LEU A 300 -17.06 -1.98 3.78
C LEU A 300 -16.96 -3.48 3.50
N ARG A 301 -17.00 -4.35 4.51
CA ARG A 301 -17.00 -5.82 4.30
C ARG A 301 -18.21 -6.32 3.52
N ASN A 302 -19.27 -5.53 3.39
CA ASN A 302 -20.42 -5.82 2.56
C ASN A 302 -20.57 -4.77 1.44
N ILE A 303 -19.45 -4.28 0.89
CA ILE A 303 -19.44 -3.16 -0.07
C ILE A 303 -20.34 -3.41 -1.29
N ARG A 304 -20.50 -4.66 -1.72
CA ARG A 304 -21.36 -5.02 -2.87
C ARG A 304 -22.82 -4.66 -2.63
N GLU A 305 -23.28 -4.74 -1.39
CA GLU A 305 -24.66 -4.41 -1.01
C GLU A 305 -24.82 -2.93 -0.67
N ASN A 306 -23.75 -2.31 -0.18
CA ASN A 306 -23.80 -0.97 0.42
C ASN A 306 -23.34 0.17 -0.51
N ILE A 307 -22.63 -0.14 -1.60
CA ILE A 307 -22.10 0.88 -2.50
C ILE A 307 -23.23 1.65 -3.20
N LYS A 308 -23.02 2.96 -3.35
CA LYS A 308 -23.99 3.91 -3.89
C LYS A 308 -23.54 4.42 -5.27
N GLY A 309 -24.46 5.09 -5.95
CA GLY A 309 -24.20 5.81 -7.20
C GLY A 309 -23.74 4.89 -8.34
N ALA A 310 -23.01 5.47 -9.30
CA ALA A 310 -22.60 4.79 -10.53
C ALA A 310 -21.84 3.47 -10.32
N CYS A 311 -21.11 3.30 -9.21
CA CYS A 311 -20.40 2.05 -8.94
C CYS A 311 -21.33 0.86 -8.61
N ARG A 312 -22.58 1.11 -8.18
CA ARG A 312 -23.56 0.04 -7.93
C ARG A 312 -24.08 -0.56 -9.23
N ASP A 313 -24.31 0.30 -10.22
CA ASP A 313 -24.98 -0.07 -11.46
C ASP A 313 -23.98 -0.34 -12.62
N CYS A 314 -22.67 -0.24 -12.35
CA CYS A 314 -21.59 -0.47 -13.30
C CYS A 314 -21.43 -1.96 -13.67
N GLU A 315 -21.10 -2.25 -14.92
CA GLU A 315 -20.82 -3.59 -15.44
C GLU A 315 -19.64 -4.29 -14.74
N LEU A 316 -18.69 -3.52 -14.18
CA LEU A 316 -17.57 -4.06 -13.42
C LEU A 316 -17.93 -4.36 -11.95
N HIS A 317 -19.15 -4.06 -11.49
CA HIS A 317 -19.57 -4.20 -10.09
C HIS A 317 -19.26 -5.56 -9.46
N PRO A 318 -19.32 -6.72 -10.14
CA PRO A 318 -18.98 -7.99 -9.50
C PRO A 318 -17.53 -8.07 -8.99
N TYR A 319 -16.60 -7.36 -9.63
CA TYR A 319 -15.15 -7.45 -9.35
C TYR A 319 -14.48 -6.11 -9.06
N CYS A 320 -15.14 -4.97 -9.28
CA CYS A 320 -14.65 -3.63 -8.98
C CYS A 320 -15.69 -2.85 -8.16
N TYR A 321 -15.23 -2.00 -7.26
CA TYR A 321 -16.07 -1.09 -6.47
C TYR A 321 -15.39 0.28 -6.32
N GLY A 322 -14.34 0.56 -7.11
CA GLY A 322 -13.53 1.77 -7.00
C GLY A 322 -12.83 1.96 -5.65
N CYS A 323 -12.05 3.02 -5.52
CA CYS A 323 -11.32 3.34 -4.30
C CYS A 323 -12.23 3.96 -3.23
N ARG A 324 -12.42 3.23 -2.13
CA ARG A 324 -13.19 3.73 -0.97
C ARG A 324 -12.50 4.91 -0.29
N GLY A 325 -11.16 4.93 -0.34
CA GLY A 325 -10.38 6.06 0.14
C GLY A 325 -10.64 7.32 -0.68
N MET A 326 -10.63 7.23 -2.01
CA MET A 326 -10.95 8.38 -2.88
C MET A 326 -12.37 8.87 -2.65
N ALA A 327 -13.34 7.95 -2.61
CA ALA A 327 -14.73 8.29 -2.32
C ALA A 327 -14.85 9.08 -0.99
N TYR A 328 -14.24 8.58 0.09
CA TYR A 328 -14.30 9.24 1.38
C TYR A 328 -13.57 10.59 1.39
N GLN A 329 -12.36 10.69 0.83
CA GLN A 329 -11.56 11.91 0.90
C GLN A 329 -12.16 13.07 0.09
N TYR A 330 -12.88 12.78 -0.99
CA TYR A 330 -13.54 13.80 -1.81
C TYR A 330 -14.96 14.14 -1.37
N THR A 331 -15.72 13.13 -0.91
CA THR A 331 -17.17 13.29 -0.69
C THR A 331 -17.58 13.24 0.79
N GLY A 332 -16.70 12.75 1.66
CA GLY A 332 -17.03 12.41 3.05
C GLY A 332 -17.83 11.10 3.20
N ASP A 333 -18.21 10.43 2.10
CA ASP A 333 -18.96 9.17 2.10
C ASP A 333 -18.11 8.04 1.50
N TYR A 334 -17.66 7.10 2.36
CA TYR A 334 -16.88 5.94 1.94
C TYR A 334 -17.68 4.94 1.08
N LEU A 335 -19.01 5.09 0.97
CA LEU A 335 -19.88 4.29 0.11
C LEU A 335 -20.25 4.97 -1.20
N ALA A 336 -19.85 6.23 -1.42
CA ALA A 336 -20.11 6.94 -2.69
C ALA A 336 -19.40 6.27 -3.88
N ALA A 337 -19.84 6.62 -5.10
CA ALA A 337 -19.13 6.23 -6.30
C ALA A 337 -17.70 6.81 -6.28
N ASP A 338 -16.72 6.10 -6.86
CA ASP A 338 -15.35 6.60 -6.93
C ASP A 338 -15.30 7.85 -7.82
N PRO A 339 -14.98 9.03 -7.28
CA PRO A 339 -15.04 10.30 -8.00
C PRO A 339 -13.98 10.42 -9.08
N LEU A 340 -12.89 9.63 -9.02
CA LEU A 340 -11.83 9.68 -10.03
C LEU A 340 -11.90 8.51 -11.03
N CYS A 341 -12.95 7.70 -10.99
CA CYS A 341 -13.12 6.63 -11.95
C CYS A 341 -13.56 7.20 -13.30
N TRP A 342 -12.85 6.85 -14.38
CA TRP A 342 -13.21 7.24 -15.75
C TRP A 342 -14.54 6.64 -16.24
N LYS A 343 -15.11 5.67 -15.52
CA LYS A 343 -16.47 5.15 -15.75
C LYS A 343 -17.55 5.85 -14.91
N ASN A 344 -17.18 6.74 -14.00
CA ASN A 344 -18.14 7.51 -13.21
C ASN A 344 -18.63 8.73 -14.01
N PRO A 345 -19.92 8.80 -14.39
CA PRO A 345 -20.48 9.97 -15.07
C PRO A 345 -20.63 11.18 -14.15
N GLU A 346 -20.66 10.98 -12.83
CA GLU A 346 -20.79 12.01 -11.79
C GLU A 346 -19.42 12.40 -11.19
N ARG A 347 -18.33 12.21 -11.94
CA ARG A 347 -16.98 12.52 -11.48
C ARG A 347 -16.77 14.02 -11.28
N ILE A 348 -15.93 14.36 -10.31
CA ILE A 348 -15.61 15.74 -9.85
C ILE A 348 -14.43 16.29 -10.64
#